data_AF-A0A3S9MLL3-F1
#
_entry.id   AF-A0A3S9MLL3-F1
#
_cell.length_a   1.000
_cell.length_b   1.000
_cell.length_c   1.000
_cell.angle_alpha   90.00
_cell.angle_beta   90.00
_cell.angle_gamma   90.00
#
_symmetry.space_group_name_H-M   'P 1'
#
loop_
_entity.id
_entity.type
_entity.pdbx_description
1 polymer ?
#
loop_
_entity_poly.entity_id
_entity_poly.type
_entity_poly.pdbx_seq_one_letter_code
_entity_poly.pdbx_strand_id
1 'polypeptide(L)' 'MTFNRKTGFQLSEEPEVWIAYERAVFEAELHRITNFITGIVAPHTKKTPKDEWARLVLEQLGGVKATLEVLTRMER' A
#
# COMPACT_ATOMS: atom_id res chain seq x y z
N MET A 1 9.80 -13.99 4.75
CA MET A 1 10.42 -13.56 6.01
C MET A 1 10.25 -14.64 7.07
N THR A 2 11.25 -14.84 7.93
CA THR A 2 11.12 -15.67 9.14
C THR A 2 11.26 -14.79 10.38
N PHE A 3 10.77 -15.24 11.53
CA PHE A 3 10.84 -14.49 12.78
C PHE A 3 11.46 -15.31 13.90
N ASN A 4 12.46 -14.75 14.56
CA ASN A 4 13.06 -15.28 15.77
C ASN A 4 12.84 -14.30 16.92
N ARG A 5 12.37 -14.77 18.08
CA ARG A 5 12.08 -13.88 19.23
C ARG A 5 13.28 -13.10 19.75
N LYS A 6 14.51 -13.60 19.57
CA LYS A 6 15.75 -12.96 20.04
C LYS A 6 16.33 -11.99 19.01
N THR A 7 16.28 -12.35 17.73
CA THR A 7 16.95 -11.59 16.66
C THR A 7 15.98 -10.85 15.74
N GLY A 8 14.67 -11.00 15.95
CA GLY A 8 13.63 -10.34 15.19
C GLY A 8 13.36 -10.97 13.83
N PHE A 9 12.92 -10.15 12.88
CA PHE A 9 12.68 -10.55 11.51
C PHE A 9 13.99 -10.85 10.79
N GLN A 10 14.03 -11.93 10.05
CA GLN A 10 15.18 -12.39 9.27
C GLN A 10 14.74 -12.77 7.86
N LEU A 11 15.66 -12.59 6.91
CA LEU A 11 15.52 -13.17 5.57
C LEU A 11 15.58 -14.70 5.69
N SER A 12 14.67 -15.38 5.01
CA SER A 12 14.74 -16.84 4.88
C SER A 12 15.90 -17.22 3.97
N GLU A 13 16.49 -18.40 4.19
CA GLU A 13 17.44 -19.00 3.22
C GLU A 13 16.73 -19.40 1.92
N GLU A 14 15.42 -19.70 2.01
CA GLU A 14 14.52 -19.99 0.88
C GLU A 14 14.00 -18.68 0.23
N PRO A 15 14.40 -18.36 -1.02
CA PRO A 15 14.00 -17.11 -1.69
C PRO A 15 12.50 -16.88 -1.79
N GLU A 16 11.76 -17.94 -2.11
CA GLU A 16 10.32 -17.98 -2.24
C GLU A 16 9.60 -17.45 -0.99
N VAL A 17 10.17 -17.66 0.21
CA VAL A 17 9.55 -17.24 1.48
C VAL A 17 9.60 -15.72 1.68
N TRP A 18 10.64 -15.03 1.21
CA TRP A 18 10.69 -13.57 1.30
C TRP A 18 10.05 -12.89 0.08
N ILE A 19 10.13 -13.49 -1.11
CA ILE A 19 9.37 -13.04 -2.28
C ILE A 19 7.87 -13.06 -1.99
N ALA A 20 7.33 -14.16 -1.43
CA ALA A 20 5.92 -14.24 -1.06
C ALA A 20 5.53 -13.18 0.00
N TYR A 21 6.43 -12.87 0.92
CA TYR A 21 6.20 -11.83 1.92
C TYR A 21 6.17 -10.42 1.31
N GLU A 22 7.12 -10.08 0.42
CA GLU A 22 7.13 -8.80 -0.29
C GLU A 22 5.83 -8.57 -1.07
N ARG A 23 5.36 -9.61 -1.75
CA ARG A 23 4.10 -9.60 -2.50
C ARG A 23 2.89 -9.36 -1.59
N ALA A 24 2.80 -10.11 -0.49
CA ALA A 24 1.75 -9.94 0.49
C ALA A 24 1.75 -8.51 1.10
N VAL A 25 2.92 -7.88 1.26
CA VAL A 25 3.00 -6.48 1.68
C VAL A 25 2.36 -5.55 0.66
N PHE A 26 2.68 -5.70 -0.64
CA PHE A 26 2.09 -4.84 -1.67
C PHE A 26 0.58 -4.99 -1.79
N GLU A 27 0.04 -6.21 -1.69
CA GLU A 27 -1.41 -6.43 -1.66
C GLU A 27 -2.07 -5.77 -0.45
N ALA A 28 -1.47 -5.92 0.74
CA ALA A 28 -1.99 -5.35 1.97
C ALA A 28 -1.96 -3.81 1.93
N GLU A 29 -0.89 -3.21 1.41
CA GLU A 29 -0.81 -1.75 1.25
C GLU A 29 -1.76 -1.22 0.17
N LEU A 30 -1.92 -1.94 -0.95
CA LEU A 30 -2.90 -1.58 -1.97
C LEU A 30 -4.31 -1.55 -1.37
N HIS A 31 -4.65 -2.54 -0.55
CA HIS A 31 -5.93 -2.61 0.13
C HIS A 31 -6.10 -1.44 1.11
N ARG A 32 -5.10 -1.19 1.97
CA ARG A 32 -5.12 -0.08 2.94
C ARG A 32 -5.28 1.27 2.25
N ILE A 33 -4.49 1.56 1.22
CA ILE A 33 -4.54 2.86 0.54
C ILE A 33 -5.85 3.04 -0.22
N THR A 34 -6.37 1.97 -0.84
CA THR A 34 -7.67 2.02 -1.52
C THR A 34 -8.78 2.36 -0.55
N ASN A 35 -8.80 1.72 0.63
CA ASN A 35 -9.80 2.00 1.66
C ASN A 35 -9.66 3.42 2.24
N PHE A 36 -8.42 3.89 2.45
CA PHE A 36 -8.19 5.24 2.95
C PHE A 36 -8.63 6.33 1.95
N ILE A 37 -8.31 6.16 0.67
CA ILE A 37 -8.74 7.07 -0.39
C ILE A 37 -10.27 7.10 -0.47
N THR A 38 -10.90 5.93 -0.55
CA THR A 38 -12.34 5.83 -0.79
C THR A 38 -13.17 6.23 0.42
N GLY A 39 -12.77 5.84 1.63
CA GLY A 39 -13.51 6.07 2.86
C GLY A 39 -13.30 7.45 3.48
N ILE A 40 -12.12 8.06 3.28
CA ILE A 40 -11.74 9.27 4.00
C ILE A 40 -11.38 10.41 3.05
N VAL A 41 -10.36 10.23 2.20
CA VAL A 41 -9.78 11.35 1.44
C VAL A 41 -10.72 11.85 0.36
N ALA A 42 -11.31 10.97 -0.45
CA ALA A 42 -12.25 11.38 -1.50
C ALA A 42 -13.55 11.99 -0.94
N PRO A 43 -14.15 11.49 0.15
CA PRO A 43 -15.24 12.18 0.83
C PRO A 43 -14.83 13.55 1.39
N HIS A 44 -13.61 13.66 1.95
CA HIS A 44 -13.09 14.93 2.45
C HIS A 44 -13.02 15.97 1.33
N THR A 45 -12.35 15.68 0.21
CA THR A 45 -12.24 16.61 -0.93
C THR A 45 -13.59 17.03 -1.50
N LYS A 46 -14.59 16.13 -1.50
CA LYS A 46 -15.95 16.45 -1.92
C LYS A 46 -16.66 17.44 -0.98
N LYS A 47 -16.43 17.30 0.34
CA LYS A 47 -17.04 18.18 1.36
C LYS A 47 -16.34 19.54 1.42
N THR A 48 -15.04 19.60 1.15
CA THR A 48 -14.22 20.82 1.22
C THR A 48 -13.48 21.06 -0.11
N PRO A 49 -14.19 21.35 -1.21
CA PRO A 49 -13.57 21.41 -2.54
C PRO A 49 -12.52 22.52 -2.72
N LYS A 50 -12.52 23.53 -1.84
CA LYS A 50 -11.53 24.62 -1.83
C LYS A 50 -10.29 24.30 -0.98
N ASP A 51 -10.29 23.19 -0.23
CA ASP A 51 -9.12 22.75 0.52
C ASP A 51 -8.07 22.20 -0.45
N GLU A 52 -6.98 22.95 -0.61
CA GLU A 52 -5.89 22.59 -1.53
C GLU A 52 -5.08 21.39 -1.02
N TRP A 53 -4.92 21.26 0.30
CA TRP A 53 -4.20 20.17 0.90
C TRP A 53 -4.94 18.84 0.69
N ALA A 54 -6.25 18.83 0.90
CA ALA A 54 -7.06 17.64 0.66
C ALA A 54 -6.98 17.16 -0.81
N ARG A 55 -7.00 18.10 -1.76
CA ARG A 55 -6.86 17.80 -3.20
C ARG A 55 -5.48 17.24 -3.51
N LEU A 56 -4.42 17.85 -2.98
CA LEU A 56 -3.05 17.38 -3.15
C LEU A 56 -2.89 15.96 -2.60
N VAL A 57 -3.38 15.68 -1.39
CA VAL A 57 -3.34 14.34 -0.80
C VAL A 57 -4.06 13.33 -1.69
N LEU A 58 -5.26 13.66 -2.20
CA LEU A 58 -6.00 12.75 -3.09
C LEU A 58 -5.22 12.43 -4.37
N GLU A 59 -4.59 13.44 -4.97
CA GLU A 59 -3.77 13.27 -6.18
C GLU A 59 -2.55 12.38 -5.91
N GLN A 60 -1.77 12.68 -4.87
CA GLN A 60 -0.57 11.92 -4.53
C GLN A 60 -0.90 10.46 -4.18
N LEU A 61 -1.95 10.24 -3.41
CA LEU A 61 -2.39 8.88 -3.06
C LEU A 61 -2.95 8.13 -4.28
N GLY A 62 -3.53 8.83 -5.26
CA GLY A 62 -3.89 8.25 -6.55
C GLY A 62 -2.67 7.66 -7.28
N GLY A 63 -1.56 8.41 -7.30
CA GLY A 63 -0.28 7.93 -7.83
C GLY A 63 0.26 6.70 -7.08
N VAL A 64 0.25 6.73 -5.75
CA VAL A 64 0.68 5.59 -4.90
C VAL A 64 -0.18 4.35 -5.18
N LYS A 65 -1.51 4.51 -5.26
CA LYS A 65 -2.44 3.42 -5.59
C LYS A 65 -2.12 2.81 -6.96
N ALA A 66 -1.89 3.64 -7.98
CA ALA A 66 -1.52 3.15 -9.32
C ALA A 66 -0.22 2.33 -9.31
N THR A 67 0.80 2.80 -8.59
CA THR A 67 2.07 2.05 -8.43
C THR A 67 1.84 0.70 -7.77
N LEU A 68 1.07 0.64 -6.68
CA LEU A 68 0.77 -0.61 -5.98
C LEU A 68 -0.09 -1.56 -6.84
N GLU A 69 -0.99 -1.05 -7.67
CA GLU A 69 -1.72 -1.87 -8.65
C GLU A 69 -0.81 -2.49 -9.70
N VAL A 70 0.25 -1.81 -10.13
CA VAL A 70 1.24 -2.38 -11.06
C VAL A 70 2.03 -3.49 -10.37
N LEU A 71 2.56 -3.22 -9.17
CA LEU A 71 3.39 -4.17 -8.42
C LEU A 71 2.64 -5.46 -8.07
N THR A 72 1.34 -5.36 -7.76
CA THR A 72 0.48 -6.53 -7.47
C THR A 72 0.05 -7.30 -8.73
N ARG A 73 0.12 -6.70 -9.93
CA ARG A 73 -0.27 -7.37 -11.19
C ARG A 73 0.86 -8.08 -11.91
N MET A 74 2.13 -7.78 -11.62
CA MET A 74 3.29 -8.44 -12.22
C MET A 74 3.37 -9.96 -11.94
N GLU A 75 2.39 -10.52 -11.24
CA GLU A 75 2.22 -11.93 -10.93
C GLU A 75 1.27 -12.70 -11.86
N ARG A 76 0.62 -12.04 -12.83
CA ARG A 76 -0.24 -12.70 -13.82
C ARG A 76 0.42 -12.85 -15.18
#